data_AF-A0AAW7MHX2-F1
#
_entry.id   AF-A0AAW7MHX2-F1
#
_cell.length_a   1.000
_cell.length_b   1.000
_cell.length_c   1.000
_cell.angle_alpha   90.00
_cell.angle_beta   90.00
_cell.angle_gamma   90.00
#
_symmetry.space_group_name_H-M   'P 1'
#
loop_
_entity.id
_entity.type
_entity.pdbx_description
1 polymer ?
#
loop_
_entity_poly.entity_id
_entity_poly.type
_entity_poly.pdbx_seq_one_letter_code
_entity_poly.pdbx_strand_id
1 'polypeptide(L)'
;MTCTDRVPSNAADSWLDASIRQIIVELALAGAHHGMHAQARVILHALPSLVTDRETRQWLHTALLIALGDTRAARAHLAKIVAAGHDADPTGDVLARWLDAMDASQSANAMSPTSPALSSSSPPPVPSS
;
A
#
# COMPACT_ATOMS: atom_id res chain seq x y z
N MET A 1 -15.51 20.89 -51.34
CA MET A 1 -16.37 20.24 -50.34
C MET A 1 -15.47 19.41 -49.44
N THR A 2 -15.09 19.94 -48.28
CA THR A 2 -14.25 19.26 -47.30
C THR A 2 -15.15 18.52 -46.32
N CYS A 3 -15.29 17.20 -46.47
CA CYS A 3 -15.86 16.36 -45.41
C CYS A 3 -14.79 16.18 -44.34
N THR A 4 -14.85 16.99 -43.30
CA THR A 4 -14.16 16.73 -42.04
C THR A 4 -14.90 15.64 -41.31
N ASP A 5 -14.52 14.39 -41.56
CA ASP A 5 -14.87 13.27 -40.68
C ASP A 5 -13.97 13.37 -39.45
N ARG A 6 -14.41 14.16 -38.47
CA ARG A 6 -13.76 14.26 -37.18
C ARG A 6 -14.40 13.23 -36.26
N VAL A 7 -13.90 12.00 -36.32
CA VAL A 7 -14.12 11.01 -35.27
C VAL A 7 -13.71 11.67 -33.94
N PRO A 8 -14.60 11.77 -32.94
CA PRO A 8 -14.16 12.19 -31.63
C PRO A 8 -13.33 11.04 -31.04
N SER A 9 -12.01 11.10 -31.19
CA SER A 9 -11.08 10.42 -30.28
C SER A 9 -11.35 10.97 -28.89
N ASN A 10 -12.25 10.33 -28.14
CA ASN A 10 -12.48 10.64 -26.73
C ASN A 10 -13.17 9.51 -25.94
N ALA A 11 -13.54 8.39 -26.57
CA ALA A 11 -14.12 7.23 -25.86
C ALA A 11 -13.24 5.96 -25.91
N ALA A 12 -12.27 5.89 -26.84
CA ALA A 12 -11.37 4.75 -26.97
C ALA A 12 -10.09 4.87 -26.10
N ASP A 13 -9.86 6.03 -25.46
CA ASP A 13 -8.57 6.36 -24.84
C ASP A 13 -8.48 6.05 -23.32
N SER A 14 -9.53 5.49 -22.72
CA SER A 14 -9.42 4.81 -21.42
C SER A 14 -10.05 3.42 -21.50
N TRP A 15 -9.21 2.42 -21.74
CA TRP A 15 -9.59 0.98 -21.75
C TRP A 15 -10.34 0.54 -20.47
N LEU A 16 -10.19 1.29 -19.37
CA LEU A 16 -10.91 1.10 -18.11
C LEU A 16 -11.69 2.36 -17.73
N ASP A 17 -12.96 2.21 -17.37
CA ASP A 17 -13.78 3.27 -16.77
C ASP A 17 -13.19 3.76 -15.43
N ALA A 18 -13.48 5.01 -15.06
CA ALA A 18 -13.00 5.62 -13.82
C ALA A 18 -13.36 4.81 -12.57
N SER A 19 -14.58 4.28 -12.53
CA SER A 19 -15.08 3.47 -11.40
C SER A 19 -14.26 2.18 -11.25
N ILE A 20 -13.88 1.55 -12.36
CA ILE A 20 -13.08 0.33 -12.35
C ILE A 20 -11.65 0.64 -11.89
N ARG A 21 -11.06 1.75 -12.34
CA ARG A 21 -9.72 2.17 -11.88
C ARG A 21 -9.71 2.43 -10.38
N GLN A 22 -10.74 3.06 -9.83
CA GLN A 22 -10.91 3.25 -8.39
C GLN A 22 -10.96 1.91 -7.64
N ILE A 23 -11.81 0.97 -8.09
CA ILE A 23 -11.92 -0.36 -7.48
C ILE A 23 -10.56 -1.08 -7.46
N ILE A 24 -9.77 -0.98 -8.53
CA ILE A 24 -8.43 -1.58 -8.58
C ILE A 24 -7.50 -0.99 -7.52
N VAL A 25 -7.52 0.33 -7.32
CA VAL A 25 -6.71 1.01 -6.30
C VAL A 25 -7.16 0.62 -4.89
N GLU A 26 -8.47 0.59 -4.63
CA GLU A 26 -9.03 0.16 -3.35
C GLU A 26 -8.68 -1.31 -3.04
N LEU A 27 -8.75 -2.17 -4.05
CA LEU A 27 -8.35 -3.57 -3.95
C LEU A 27 -6.86 -3.72 -3.61
N ALA A 28 -5.99 -2.84 -4.12
CA ALA A 28 -4.58 -2.84 -3.77
C ALA A 28 -4.35 -2.47 -2.30
N LEU A 29 -5.07 -1.46 -1.80
CA LEU A 29 -5.00 -1.04 -0.40
C LEU A 29 -5.49 -2.15 0.53
N ALA A 30 -6.68 -2.69 0.27
CA ALA A 30 -7.22 -3.81 1.05
C ALA A 30 -6.33 -5.05 0.94
N GLY A 31 -5.92 -5.40 -0.29
CA GLY A 31 -5.07 -6.55 -0.56
C GLY A 31 -3.71 -6.49 0.14
N ALA A 32 -3.09 -5.31 0.21
CA ALA A 32 -1.84 -5.12 0.95
C ALA A 32 -2.01 -5.47 2.43
N HIS A 33 -3.09 -5.01 3.07
CA HIS A 33 -3.40 -5.36 4.47
C HIS A 33 -3.74 -6.85 4.68
N HIS A 34 -4.19 -7.54 3.64
CA HIS A 34 -4.51 -8.97 3.67
C HIS A 34 -3.36 -9.87 3.16
N GLY A 35 -2.14 -9.32 3.02
CA GLY A 35 -0.94 -10.10 2.65
C GLY A 35 -0.75 -10.34 1.14
N MET A 36 -1.57 -9.74 0.28
CA MET A 36 -1.44 -9.79 -1.18
C MET A 36 -0.38 -8.80 -1.69
N HIS A 37 0.81 -8.81 -1.08
CA HIS A 37 1.84 -7.79 -1.32
C HIS A 37 2.31 -7.75 -2.77
N ALA A 38 2.41 -8.90 -3.45
CA ALA A 38 2.86 -8.96 -4.83
C ALA A 38 1.85 -8.25 -5.77
N GLN A 39 0.56 -8.52 -5.59
CA GLN A 39 -0.53 -7.94 -6.37
C GLN A 39 -0.63 -6.43 -6.10
N ALA A 40 -0.57 -6.03 -4.83
CA ALA A 40 -0.60 -4.62 -4.44
C ALA A 40 0.61 -3.85 -5.01
N ARG A 41 1.81 -4.45 -5.06
CA ARG A 41 3.00 -3.85 -5.71
C ARG A 41 2.82 -3.67 -7.22
N VAL A 42 2.20 -4.63 -7.90
CA VAL A 42 1.88 -4.49 -9.33
C VAL A 42 0.97 -3.27 -9.55
N ILE A 43 -0.06 -3.11 -8.72
CA ILE A 43 -0.98 -1.98 -8.84
C ILE A 43 -0.31 -0.65 -8.45
N LEU A 44 0.58 -0.64 -7.45
CA LEU A 44 1.41 0.52 -7.10
C LEU A 44 2.20 1.05 -8.31
N HIS A 45 2.80 0.16 -9.10
CA HIS A 45 3.51 0.53 -10.33
C HIS A 45 2.57 0.98 -11.46
N ALA A 46 1.33 0.49 -11.48
CA ALA A 46 0.31 0.86 -12.45
C ALA A 46 -0.43 2.16 -12.10
N LEU A 47 -0.24 2.74 -10.91
CA LEU A 47 -0.92 3.97 -10.47
C LEU A 47 -0.89 5.10 -11.51
N PRO A 48 0.20 5.37 -12.27
CA PRO A 48 0.20 6.42 -13.29
C PRO A 48 -0.85 6.25 -14.39
N SER A 49 -1.22 5.00 -14.70
CA SER A 49 -2.26 4.67 -15.68
C SER A 49 -3.66 4.57 -15.06
N LEU A 50 -3.75 4.40 -13.74
CA LEU A 50 -5.01 4.27 -13.01
C LEU A 50 -5.56 5.63 -12.54
N VAL A 51 -4.64 6.53 -12.16
CA VAL A 51 -4.95 7.83 -11.56
C VAL A 51 -4.27 8.93 -12.37
N THR A 52 -5.07 9.66 -13.13
CA THR A 52 -4.61 10.75 -14.00
C THR A 52 -4.23 11.99 -13.21
N ASP A 53 -4.98 12.28 -12.14
CA ASP A 53 -4.66 13.40 -11.25
C ASP A 53 -3.34 13.16 -10.52
N ARG A 54 -2.40 14.09 -10.67
CA ARG A 54 -1.03 13.92 -10.21
C ARG A 54 -0.94 13.93 -8.70
N GLU A 55 -1.69 14.81 -8.07
CA GLU A 55 -1.68 15.00 -6.62
C GLU A 55 -2.30 13.78 -5.93
N THR A 56 -3.51 13.39 -6.32
CA THR A 56 -4.19 12.18 -5.85
C THR A 56 -3.29 10.95 -5.99
N ARG A 57 -2.60 10.83 -7.13
CA ARG A 57 -1.65 9.73 -7.35
C ARG A 57 -0.48 9.72 -6.38
N GLN A 58 0.06 10.87 -5.99
CA GLN A 58 1.16 10.97 -5.02
C GLN A 58 0.68 10.56 -3.62
N TRP A 59 -0.51 10.99 -3.22
CA TRP A 59 -1.12 10.58 -1.96
C TRP A 59 -1.39 9.07 -1.93
N LEU A 60 -1.97 8.52 -2.99
CA LEU A 60 -2.22 7.08 -3.12
C LEU A 60 -0.94 6.24 -3.16
N HIS A 61 0.13 6.75 -3.79
CA HIS A 61 1.43 6.09 -3.78
C HIS A 61 1.96 5.97 -2.36
N THR A 62 1.90 7.05 -1.58
CA THR A 62 2.28 7.04 -0.16
C THR A 62 1.42 6.07 0.64
N ALA A 63 0.10 6.14 0.51
CA ALA A 63 -0.85 5.26 1.19
C ALA A 63 -0.56 3.77 0.94
N LEU A 64 -0.30 3.40 -0.32
CA LEU A 64 0.03 2.02 -0.69
C LEU A 64 1.39 1.56 -0.15
N LEU A 65 2.40 2.44 -0.09
CA LEU A 65 3.68 2.11 0.55
C LEU A 65 3.48 1.83 2.05
N ILE A 66 2.63 2.62 2.73
CA ILE A 66 2.27 2.38 4.14
C ILE A 66 1.56 1.03 4.29
N ALA A 67 0.54 0.76 3.45
CA ALA A 67 -0.21 -0.49 3.49
C ALA A 67 0.65 -1.73 3.21
N LEU A 68 1.68 -1.60 2.36
CA LEU A 68 2.68 -2.63 2.07
C LEU A 68 3.74 -2.80 3.19
N GLY A 69 3.68 -1.97 4.23
CA GLY A 69 4.66 -1.96 5.32
C GLY A 69 6.01 -1.33 4.97
N ASP A 70 6.15 -0.70 3.80
CA ASP A 70 7.39 -0.01 3.40
C ASP A 70 7.42 1.42 3.96
N THR A 71 7.44 1.51 5.29
CA THR A 71 7.32 2.78 6.03
C THR A 71 8.48 3.72 5.74
N ARG A 72 9.68 3.19 5.45
CA ARG A 72 10.83 3.99 5.03
C ARG A 72 10.59 4.67 3.68
N ALA A 73 10.13 3.93 2.68
CA ALA A 73 9.83 4.50 1.37
C ALA A 73 8.67 5.50 1.46
N ALA A 74 7.63 5.18 2.23
CA ALA A 74 6.50 6.08 2.47
C ALA A 74 6.94 7.41 3.08
N ARG A 75 7.77 7.38 4.15
CA ARG A 75 8.32 8.60 4.78
C ARG A 75 9.10 9.45 3.80
N ALA A 76 9.99 8.82 3.04
CA ALA A 76 10.81 9.51 2.05
C ALA A 76 9.97 10.12 0.92
N HIS A 77 8.87 9.46 0.53
CA HIS A 77 7.96 9.99 -0.49
C HIS A 77 7.12 11.15 0.06
N LEU A 78 6.56 11.02 1.26
CA LEU A 78 5.77 12.06 1.93
C LEU A 78 6.58 13.35 2.11
N ALA A 79 7.83 13.24 2.57
CA ALA A 79 8.73 14.39 2.70
C ALA A 79 8.97 15.12 1.37
N LYS A 80 9.00 14.40 0.24
CA LYS A 80 9.14 15.01 -1.09
C LYS A 80 7.88 15.76 -1.53
N ILE A 81 6.69 15.24 -1.21
CA ILE A 81 5.42 15.89 -1.54
C ILE A 81 5.29 17.19 -0.75
N VAL A 82 5.58 17.14 0.56
CA VAL A 82 5.61 18.30 1.46
C VAL A 82 6.61 19.35 0.98
N ALA A 83 7.86 18.96 0.70
CA ALA A 83 8.88 19.86 0.18
C ALA A 83 8.53 20.47 -1.19
N ALA A 84 7.64 19.84 -1.96
CA ALA A 84 7.13 20.37 -3.22
C ALA A 84 5.98 21.39 -3.05
N GLY A 85 5.65 21.78 -1.81
CA GLY A 85 4.69 22.86 -1.52
C GLY A 85 3.34 22.40 -0.95
N HIS A 86 3.19 21.14 -0.55
CA HIS A 86 1.95 20.60 0.02
C HIS A 86 2.02 20.47 1.56
N ASP A 87 2.79 21.33 2.22
CA ASP A 87 3.04 21.27 3.68
C ASP A 87 1.78 21.49 4.53
N ALA A 88 0.75 22.16 3.99
CA ALA A 88 -0.51 22.42 4.68
C ALA A 88 -1.67 21.52 4.21
N ASP A 89 -1.39 20.45 3.46
CA ASP A 89 -2.44 19.56 2.96
C ASP A 89 -2.89 18.57 4.06
N PRO A 90 -4.20 18.52 4.41
CA PRO A 90 -4.70 17.65 5.46
C PRO A 90 -4.52 16.15 5.16
N THR A 91 -4.39 15.77 3.89
CA THR A 91 -4.07 14.40 3.48
C THR A 91 -2.66 14.02 3.92
N GLY A 92 -1.71 14.95 3.84
CA GLY A 92 -0.34 14.78 4.34
C GLY A 92 -0.33 14.44 5.83
N ASP A 93 -1.09 15.16 6.64
CA ASP A 93 -1.20 14.94 8.09
C ASP A 93 -1.84 13.59 8.44
N VAL A 94 -2.85 13.16 7.67
CA VAL A 94 -3.47 11.85 7.85
C VAL A 94 -2.48 10.74 7.55
N LEU A 95 -1.73 10.85 6.45
CA LEU A 95 -0.73 9.86 6.04
C LEU A 95 0.45 9.81 7.02
N ALA A 96 0.89 10.95 7.54
CA ALA A 96 1.93 11.00 8.58
C ALA A 96 1.50 10.26 9.84
N ARG A 97 0.28 10.52 10.35
CA ARG A 97 -0.25 9.81 11.53
C ARG A 97 -0.44 8.32 11.29
N TRP A 98 -0.88 7.93 10.10
CA TRP A 98 -0.99 6.51 9.76
C TRP A 98 0.38 5.83 9.72
N LEU A 99 1.38 6.48 9.14
CA LEU A 99 2.76 5.99 9.13
C LEU A 99 3.31 5.77 10.55
N ASP A 100 3.11 6.75 11.44
CA ASP A 100 3.57 6.65 12.84
C ASP A 100 2.88 5.50 13.58
N ALA A 101 1.58 5.29 13.34
CA ALA A 101 0.84 4.15 13.90
C ALA A 101 1.36 2.79 13.37
N MET A 102 1.75 2.72 12.10
CA MET A 102 2.34 1.50 11.51
C MET A 102 3.73 1.21 12.10
N ASP A 103 4.60 2.21 12.26
CA ASP A 103 5.92 2.04 12.88
C ASP A 103 5.79 1.57 14.35
N ALA A 104 4.84 2.15 15.10
CA ALA A 104 4.56 1.73 16.47
C ALA A 104 4.09 0.26 16.55
N SER A 105 3.21 -0.15 15.62
CA SER A 105 2.68 -1.52 15.55
C SER A 105 3.76 -2.55 15.21
N GLN A 106 4.66 -2.23 14.28
CA GLN A 106 5.78 -3.10 13.92
C GLN A 106 6.78 -3.25 15.07
N SER A 107 7.05 -2.16 15.80
CA SER A 107 7.91 -2.17 16.98
C SER A 107 7.33 -3.05 18.09
N ALA A 108 6.02 -2.97 18.35
CA ALA A 108 5.34 -3.82 19.33
C ALA A 108 5.39 -5.31 18.96
N ASN A 109 5.20 -5.64 17.67
CA ASN A 109 5.30 -7.03 17.20
C ASN A 109 6.73 -7.59 17.30
N ALA A 110 7.76 -6.77 17.07
CA ALA A 110 9.16 -7.18 17.22
C ALA A 110 9.57 -7.44 18.69
N MET A 111 8.89 -6.80 19.64
CA MET A 111 9.17 -6.94 21.08
C MET A 111 8.42 -8.10 21.74
N SER A 112 7.57 -8.84 21.02
CA SER A 112 6.91 -10.03 21.57
C SER A 112 7.93 -11.18 21.70
N PRO A 113 8.29 -11.63 22.91
CA PRO A 113 9.28 -12.68 23.08
C PRO A 113 8.70 -14.03 22.65
N THR A 114 9.52 -14.76 21.90
CA THR A 114 9.36 -16.17 21.53
C THR A 114 8.77 -16.99 22.69
N SER A 115 7.67 -17.70 22.45
CA SER A 115 7.11 -18.67 23.39
C SER A 115 8.20 -19.64 23.89
N PRO A 116 8.21 -20.02 25.18
CA PRO A 116 9.23 -20.90 25.73
C PRO A 116 9.16 -22.27 25.06
N ALA A 117 10.33 -22.78 24.65
CA ALA A 117 10.48 -24.15 24.19
C ALA A 117 9.94 -25.10 25.29
N LEU A 118 8.93 -25.89 24.95
CA LEU A 118 8.48 -26.99 25.79
C LEU A 118 9.62 -28.02 25.86
N SER A 119 10.35 -28.03 26.98
CA SER A 119 11.30 -29.09 27.31
C SER A 119 10.60 -30.44 27.23
N SER A 120 10.97 -31.25 26.24
CA SER A 120 10.50 -32.64 26.12
C SER A 120 11.14 -33.48 27.22
N SER A 121 10.44 -33.67 28.33
CA SER A 121 10.82 -34.59 29.40
C SER A 121 10.69 -36.03 28.89
N SER A 122 11.80 -36.74 28.74
CA SER A 122 11.77 -38.19 28.47
C SER A 122 11.38 -38.96 29.74
N PRO A 123 10.49 -39.97 29.67
CA PRO A 123 10.16 -40.80 30.84
C PRO A 123 11.27 -41.83 31.14
N PRO A 124 11.46 -42.23 32.42
CA PRO A 124 12.51 -43.17 32.82
C PRO A 124 12.17 -44.64 32.48
N PRO A 125 13.17 -45.55 32.44
CA PRO A 125 12.94 -46.95 32.08
C PRO A 125 12.28 -47.73 33.23
N VAL A 126 11.33 -48.60 32.88
CA VAL A 126 10.64 -49.53 33.78
C VAL A 126 11.51 -50.77 34.08
N PRO A 127 11.60 -51.22 35.34
CA PRO A 127 12.30 -52.46 35.67
C PRO A 127 11.43 -53.69 35.38
N SER A 128 12.04 -54.70 34.76
CA SER A 128 11.44 -56.01 34.50
C SER A 128 11.46 -56.89 35.75
N SER A 129 10.35 -57.59 36.00
CA SER A 129 10.26 -58.78 36.85
C SER A 129 9.89 -59.99 36.02
#